data_AF-A0A8T4XGN7-F1
#
_entry.id   AF-A0A8T4XGN7-F1
#
_cell.length_a   1.000
_cell.length_b   1.000
_cell.length_c   1.000
_cell.angle_alpha   90.00
_cell.angle_beta   90.00
_cell.angle_gamma   90.00
#
_symmetry.space_group_name_H-M   'P 1'
#
loop_
_entity.id
_entity.type
_entity.pdbx_description
1 polymer ?
#
loop_
_entity_poly.entity_id
_entity_poly.type
_entity_poly.pdbx_seq_one_letter_code
_entity_poly.pdbx_strand_id
1 'polypeptide(L)'
;MESINKSRSLRLRVIGSHDFKTNVRKALKLIKAAGYYDYLRRYIHCIKEIEGLTQLRVSEATIWANKYAVEDPVDAAGRFIQEACYMQMQLENQQSGSHEGIMELRSFEKRIEFLKKLKEKSRRREIKDACDKLIKMWHENLLIY
;
A
#
# COMPACT_ATOMS: atom_id res chain seq x y z
N MET A 1 -10.78 38.35 8.42
CA MET A 1 -10.44 37.43 9.53
C MET A 1 -10.93 36.07 9.07
N GLU A 2 -10.12 35.05 8.83
CA GLU A 2 -8.93 34.59 9.54
C GLU A 2 -8.10 33.72 8.57
N SER A 3 -6.79 33.90 8.63
CA SER A 3 -5.81 33.22 7.78
C SER A 3 -5.36 31.91 8.43
N ILE A 4 -4.94 30.95 7.59
CA ILE A 4 -4.00 29.85 7.89
C ILE A 4 -4.64 28.52 8.36
N ASN A 5 -4.56 27.49 7.51
CA ASN A 5 -3.83 26.30 7.94
C ASN A 5 -2.96 25.73 6.82
N LYS A 6 -1.67 26.02 6.97
CA LYS A 6 -0.50 25.36 6.34
C LYS A 6 -0.83 23.95 5.84
N SER A 7 -0.35 23.63 4.64
CA SER A 7 -0.09 22.25 4.23
C SER A 7 0.85 21.59 5.25
N ARG A 8 0.29 21.01 6.32
CA ARG A 8 1.04 20.17 7.24
C ARG A 8 1.43 18.97 6.41
N SER A 9 2.71 18.92 6.04
CA SER A 9 3.38 17.72 5.58
C SER A 9 3.13 16.60 6.61
N LEU A 10 2.04 15.86 6.44
CA LEU A 10 1.69 14.73 7.27
C LEU A 10 2.68 13.64 6.89
N ARG A 11 3.78 13.57 7.64
CA ARG A 11 4.73 12.47 7.54
C ARG A 11 3.98 11.19 7.87
N LEU A 12 4.11 10.18 7.01
CA LEU A 12 3.58 8.84 7.26
C LEU A 12 4.07 8.33 8.61
N ARG A 13 3.14 8.04 9.52
CA ARG A 13 3.44 7.50 10.86
C ARG A 13 3.41 5.97 10.84
N VAL A 14 4.25 5.35 11.66
CA VAL A 14 4.22 3.89 11.88
C VAL A 14 4.09 3.62 13.37
N ILE A 15 3.00 2.97 13.77
CA ILE A 15 2.65 2.68 15.17
C ILE A 15 2.62 1.16 15.35
N GLY A 16 3.26 0.66 16.40
CA GLY A 16 3.39 -0.77 16.66
C GLY A 16 4.67 -1.11 17.43
N SER A 17 4.87 -2.40 17.63
CA SER A 17 6.03 -3.09 18.14
C SER A 17 7.29 -2.79 17.32
N HIS A 18 8.45 -3.12 17.89
CA HIS A 18 9.72 -2.89 17.23
C HIS A 18 9.83 -3.66 15.91
N ASP A 19 9.46 -4.94 15.92
CA ASP A 19 9.57 -5.84 14.76
C ASP A 19 8.64 -5.41 13.63
N PHE A 20 7.39 -5.08 13.98
CA PHE A 20 6.43 -4.52 13.03
C PHE A 20 6.99 -3.27 12.35
N LYS A 21 7.48 -2.31 13.14
CA LYS A 21 8.06 -1.06 12.61
C LYS A 21 9.27 -1.34 11.71
N THR A 22 10.11 -2.30 12.07
CA THR A 22 11.27 -2.70 11.27
C THR A 22 10.85 -3.27 9.92
N ASN A 23 9.85 -4.15 9.90
CA ASN A 23 9.32 -4.75 8.68
C ASN A 23 8.60 -3.72 7.79
N VAL A 24 7.77 -2.85 8.37
CA VAL A 24 7.16 -1.73 7.62
C VAL A 24 8.22 -0.83 7.00
N ARG A 25 9.31 -0.52 7.72
CA ARG A 25 10.41 0.28 7.14
C ARG A 25 11.09 -0.40 5.96
N LYS A 26 11.24 -1.72 5.97
CA LYS A 26 11.76 -2.47 4.81
C LYS A 26 10.84 -2.30 3.60
N ALA A 27 9.52 -2.47 3.79
CA ALA A 27 8.52 -2.25 2.74
C ALA A 27 8.56 -0.80 2.22
N LEU A 28 8.61 0.21 3.10
CA LEU A 28 8.71 1.62 2.70
C LEU A 28 9.97 1.95 1.89
N LYS A 29 11.10 1.28 2.16
CA LYS A 29 12.32 1.42 1.35
C LYS A 29 12.10 0.91 -0.08
N LEU A 30 11.40 -0.21 -0.25
CA LEU A 30 11.05 -0.74 -1.57
C LEU A 30 10.10 0.18 -2.33
N ILE A 31 9.09 0.72 -1.64
CA ILE A 31 8.16 1.71 -2.19
C ILE A 31 8.91 2.95 -2.69
N LYS A 32 9.87 3.44 -1.90
CA LYS A 32 10.72 4.58 -2.28
C LYS A 32 11.60 4.25 -3.48
N ALA A 33 12.24 3.07 -3.50
CA ALA A 33 13.06 2.63 -4.64
C ALA A 33 12.25 2.54 -5.94
N ALA A 34 10.98 2.14 -5.87
CA ALA A 34 10.08 2.12 -7.02
C ALA A 34 9.60 3.53 -7.46
N GLY A 35 9.68 4.53 -6.59
CA GLY A 35 9.20 5.90 -6.84
C GLY A 35 7.76 6.16 -6.40
N TYR A 36 7.16 5.28 -5.57
CA TYR A 36 5.75 5.37 -5.15
C TYR A 36 5.58 5.98 -3.74
N TYR A 37 6.65 6.45 -3.10
CA TYR A 37 6.57 6.95 -1.73
C TYR A 37 5.68 8.20 -1.60
N ASP A 38 5.77 9.11 -2.56
CA ASP A 38 4.94 10.33 -2.56
C ASP A 38 3.48 10.04 -2.90
N TYR A 39 3.23 8.99 -3.69
CA TYR A 39 1.89 8.47 -3.93
C TYR A 39 1.30 7.89 -2.64
N LEU A 40 2.03 7.00 -1.95
CA LEU A 40 1.59 6.39 -0.70
C LEU A 40 1.27 7.45 0.36
N ARG A 41 2.19 8.38 0.61
CA ARG A 41 2.04 9.37 1.70
C ARG A 41 0.92 10.39 1.42
N ARG A 42 0.49 10.53 0.17
CA ARG A 42 -0.62 11.41 -0.21
C ARG A 42 -1.94 10.89 0.32
N TYR A 43 -2.14 9.57 0.27
CA TYR A 43 -3.41 8.93 0.62
C TYR A 43 -3.39 8.24 1.98
N ILE A 44 -2.22 7.80 2.45
CA ILE A 44 -2.08 7.08 3.72
C ILE A 44 -1.27 7.93 4.71
N HIS A 45 -1.81 8.11 5.91
CA HIS A 45 -1.21 8.93 6.97
C HIS A 45 -0.60 8.09 8.09
N CYS A 46 -1.09 6.88 8.30
CA CYS A 46 -0.55 5.97 9.30
C CYS A 46 -0.60 4.51 8.84
N ILE A 47 0.40 3.74 9.28
CA ILE A 47 0.40 2.29 9.28
C ILE A 47 0.45 1.85 10.74
N LYS A 48 -0.59 1.16 11.22
CA LYS A 48 -0.78 0.80 12.63
C LYS A 48 -0.86 -0.71 12.78
N GLU A 49 -0.05 -1.24 13.70
CA GLU A 49 -0.13 -2.64 14.09
C GLU A 49 -1.44 -2.92 14.83
N ILE A 50 -2.06 -4.05 14.49
CA ILE A 50 -3.22 -4.62 15.18
C ILE A 50 -3.07 -6.15 15.27
N GLU A 51 -3.84 -6.77 16.16
CA GLU A 51 -3.89 -8.24 16.27
C GLU A 51 -4.85 -8.89 15.26
N GLY A 52 -5.77 -8.11 14.68
CA GLY A 52 -6.79 -8.58 13.75
C GLY A 52 -6.36 -8.64 12.27
N LEU A 53 -7.35 -8.69 11.38
CA LEU A 53 -7.14 -8.72 9.93
C LEU A 53 -6.66 -7.37 9.39
N THR A 54 -5.72 -7.44 8.46
CA THR A 54 -5.18 -6.25 7.77
C THR A 54 -6.27 -5.61 6.91
N GLN A 55 -6.47 -4.31 7.04
CA GLN A 55 -7.52 -3.54 6.36
C GLN A 55 -7.19 -2.04 6.31
N LEU A 56 -7.76 -1.33 5.36
CA LEU A 56 -7.77 0.13 5.33
C LEU A 56 -8.90 0.69 6.21
N ARG A 57 -8.59 1.69 7.02
CA ARG A 57 -9.56 2.54 7.74
C ARG A 57 -9.67 3.87 7.01
N VAL A 58 -10.68 3.97 6.13
CA VAL A 58 -10.88 5.13 5.25
C VAL A 58 -11.02 6.43 6.04
N SER A 59 -11.83 6.45 7.10
CA SER A 59 -12.04 7.62 7.96
C SER A 59 -10.77 8.14 8.65
N GLU A 60 -9.75 7.29 8.80
CA GLU A 60 -8.49 7.61 9.46
C GLU A 60 -7.32 7.72 8.48
N ALA A 61 -7.53 7.48 7.18
CA ALA A 61 -6.48 7.32 6.17
C ALA A 61 -5.34 6.39 6.67
N THR A 62 -5.72 5.30 7.33
CA THR A 62 -4.78 4.45 8.09
C THR A 62 -4.88 3.00 7.65
N ILE A 63 -3.74 2.38 7.38
CA ILE A 63 -3.64 0.94 7.16
C ILE A 63 -3.48 0.27 8.53
N TRP A 64 -4.46 -0.52 8.92
CA TRP A 64 -4.30 -1.47 10.02
C TRP A 64 -3.67 -2.72 9.46
N ALA A 65 -2.52 -3.12 9.99
CA ALA A 65 -1.80 -4.30 9.53
C ALA A 65 -1.43 -5.21 10.70
N ASN A 66 -1.59 -6.51 10.49
CA ASN A 66 -1.06 -7.51 11.40
C ASN A 66 0.46 -7.63 11.21
N LYS A 67 1.21 -7.98 12.26
CA LYS A 67 2.64 -8.29 12.18
C LYS A 67 2.99 -9.32 11.10
N TYR A 68 2.15 -10.33 10.90
CA TYR A 68 2.37 -11.37 9.88
C TYR A 68 2.22 -10.81 8.46
N ALA A 69 1.33 -9.83 8.27
CA ALA A 69 1.08 -9.22 6.97
C ALA A 69 2.24 -8.31 6.49
N VAL A 70 3.21 -8.03 7.36
CA VAL A 70 4.40 -7.23 7.02
C VAL A 70 5.68 -8.04 6.98
N GLU A 71 5.64 -9.36 7.24
CA GLU A 71 6.82 -10.22 7.29
C GLU A 71 7.57 -10.28 5.95
N ASP A 72 6.84 -10.43 4.85
CA ASP A 72 7.40 -10.27 3.49
C ASP A 72 7.36 -8.78 3.09
N PRO A 73 8.51 -8.11 2.96
CA PRO A 73 8.53 -6.68 2.66
C PRO A 73 8.04 -6.34 1.26
N VAL A 74 8.18 -7.24 0.28
CA VAL A 74 7.74 -7.02 -1.11
C VAL A 74 6.23 -7.12 -1.17
N ASP A 75 5.66 -8.12 -0.52
CA ASP A 75 4.21 -8.32 -0.43
C ASP A 75 3.53 -7.17 0.32
N ALA A 76 4.08 -6.80 1.48
CA ALA A 76 3.60 -5.68 2.27
C ALA A 76 3.68 -4.35 1.50
N ALA A 77 4.77 -4.13 0.76
CA ALA A 77 4.91 -2.94 -0.08
C ALA A 77 3.83 -2.88 -1.16
N GLY A 78 3.57 -4.00 -1.84
CA GLY A 78 2.51 -4.11 -2.84
C GLY A 78 1.13 -3.84 -2.22
N ARG A 79 0.85 -4.43 -1.05
CA ARG A 79 -0.41 -4.20 -0.35
C ARG A 79 -0.58 -2.74 0.07
N PHE A 80 0.46 -2.06 0.57
CA PHE A 80 0.33 -0.64 0.93
C PHE A 80 -0.01 0.25 -0.27
N ILE A 81 0.51 -0.06 -1.46
CA ILE A 81 0.14 0.66 -2.69
C ILE A 81 -1.29 0.33 -3.13
N GLN A 82 -1.72 -0.93 -2.97
CA GLN A 82 -3.11 -1.33 -3.18
C GLN A 82 -4.08 -0.51 -2.30
N GLU A 83 -3.83 -0.48 -0.99
CA GLU A 83 -4.67 0.26 -0.03
C GLU A 83 -4.64 1.78 -0.31
N ALA A 84 -3.50 2.33 -0.73
CA ALA A 84 -3.41 3.74 -1.13
C ALA A 84 -4.25 4.06 -2.38
N CYS A 85 -4.28 3.15 -3.34
CA CYS A 85 -5.11 3.27 -4.54
C CYS A 85 -6.60 3.15 -4.21
N TYR A 86 -6.95 2.20 -3.35
CA TYR A 86 -8.32 2.06 -2.86
C TYR A 86 -8.77 3.32 -2.10
N MET A 87 -7.92 3.87 -1.22
CA MET A 87 -8.18 5.13 -0.53
C MET A 87 -8.38 6.31 -1.50
N GLN A 88 -7.53 6.43 -2.52
CA GLN A 88 -7.71 7.44 -3.58
C GLN A 88 -9.09 7.32 -4.23
N MET A 89 -9.45 6.11 -4.67
CA MET A 89 -10.73 5.88 -5.33
C MET A 89 -11.91 6.10 -4.37
N GLN A 90 -11.80 5.81 -3.08
CA GLN A 90 -12.84 6.12 -2.09
C GLN A 90 -13.08 7.64 -1.99
N LEU A 91 -12.03 8.46 -1.99
CA LEU A 91 -12.15 9.92 -2.00
C LEU A 91 -12.75 10.46 -3.30
N GLU A 92 -12.44 9.82 -4.44
CA GLU A 92 -12.97 10.17 -5.77
C GLU A 92 -14.42 9.67 -5.97
N ASN A 93 -14.78 8.50 -5.42
CA ASN A 93 -16.09 7.87 -5.59
C ASN A 93 -17.18 8.46 -4.71
N GLN A 94 -16.84 9.13 -3.61
CA GLN A 94 -17.77 10.03 -2.93
C GLN A 94 -18.38 11.08 -3.89
N GLN A 95 -17.81 11.26 -5.08
CA GLN A 95 -18.31 12.17 -6.11
C GLN A 95 -18.98 11.45 -7.31
N SER A 96 -18.79 10.13 -7.50
CA SER A 96 -19.00 9.48 -8.82
C SER A 96 -19.76 8.13 -8.82
N GLY A 97 -19.97 7.48 -7.67
CA GLY A 97 -20.84 6.29 -7.57
C GLY A 97 -20.33 4.97 -8.16
N SER A 98 -19.00 4.72 -8.22
CA SER A 98 -18.50 3.42 -8.73
C SER A 98 -18.84 2.23 -7.82
N HIS A 99 -19.04 1.06 -8.43
CA HIS A 99 -19.24 -0.22 -7.74
C HIS A 99 -17.97 -0.72 -7.02
N GLU A 100 -18.15 -1.29 -5.83
CA GLU A 100 -17.07 -1.78 -4.96
C GLU A 100 -16.15 -2.80 -5.65
N GLY A 101 -16.70 -3.77 -6.39
CA GLY A 101 -15.91 -4.77 -7.11
C GLY A 101 -14.96 -4.19 -8.18
N ILE A 102 -15.34 -3.07 -8.83
CA ILE A 102 -14.46 -2.39 -9.80
C ILE A 102 -13.28 -1.72 -9.09
N MET A 103 -13.51 -1.17 -7.89
CA MET A 103 -12.45 -0.56 -7.09
C MET A 103 -11.46 -1.61 -6.58
N GLU A 104 -11.96 -2.76 -6.15
CA GLU A 104 -11.11 -3.88 -5.72
C GLU A 104 -10.21 -4.31 -6.87
N LEU A 105 -10.79 -4.61 -8.04
CA LEU A 105 -10.03 -5.01 -9.23
C LEU A 105 -8.95 -3.99 -9.60
N ARG A 106 -9.30 -2.70 -9.68
CA ARG A 106 -8.35 -1.62 -10.00
C ARG A 106 -7.24 -1.49 -8.96
N SER A 107 -7.56 -1.68 -7.68
CA SER A 107 -6.55 -1.64 -6.62
C SER A 107 -5.55 -2.81 -6.75
N PHE A 108 -6.03 -3.99 -7.16
CA PHE A 108 -5.17 -5.15 -7.45
C PHE A 108 -4.29 -4.91 -8.68
N GLU A 109 -4.85 -4.36 -9.76
CA GLU A 109 -4.05 -3.95 -10.93
C GLU A 109 -2.94 -2.97 -10.54
N LYS A 110 -3.23 -2.02 -9.65
CA LYS A 110 -2.23 -1.07 -9.14
C LYS A 110 -1.10 -1.76 -8.38
N ARG A 111 -1.41 -2.79 -7.60
CA ARG A 111 -0.39 -3.61 -6.93
C ARG A 111 0.50 -4.32 -7.94
N ILE A 112 -0.08 -4.91 -8.99
CA ILE A 112 0.69 -5.58 -10.05
C ILE A 112 1.57 -4.58 -10.79
N GLU A 113 1.06 -3.39 -11.11
CA GLU A 113 1.83 -2.28 -11.70
C GLU A 113 3.04 -1.93 -10.83
N PHE A 114 2.82 -1.75 -9.52
CA PHE A 114 3.88 -1.48 -8.56
C PHE A 114 4.94 -2.58 -8.54
N LEU A 115 4.53 -3.86 -8.48
CA LEU A 115 5.46 -5.00 -8.44
C LEU A 115 6.30 -5.07 -9.72
N LYS A 116 5.69 -4.85 -10.90
CA LYS A 116 6.41 -4.76 -12.17
C LYS A 116 7.45 -3.63 -12.13
N LYS A 117 7.08 -2.47 -11.60
CA LYS A 117 7.99 -1.32 -11.51
C LYS A 117 9.13 -1.54 -10.52
N LEU A 118 8.85 -2.16 -9.38
CA LEU A 118 9.86 -2.53 -8.39
C LEU A 118 10.85 -3.55 -8.96
N LYS A 119 10.35 -4.57 -9.68
CA LYS A 119 11.18 -5.56 -10.38
C LYS A 119 12.14 -4.91 -11.38
N GLU A 120 11.63 -3.99 -12.21
CA GLU A 120 12.40 -3.27 -13.22
C GLU A 120 13.53 -2.46 -12.59
N LYS A 121 13.24 -1.71 -11.52
CA LYS A 121 14.19 -0.81 -10.86
C LYS A 121 15.17 -1.52 -9.92
N SER A 122 14.81 -2.71 -9.41
CA SER A 122 15.66 -3.43 -8.47
C SER A 122 16.85 -4.07 -9.18
N ARG A 123 18.03 -4.02 -8.55
CA ARG A 123 19.20 -4.81 -8.95
C ARG A 123 19.31 -6.13 -8.19
N ARG A 124 18.57 -6.29 -7.10
CA ARG A 124 18.66 -7.46 -6.22
C ARG A 124 17.79 -8.59 -6.75
N ARG A 125 18.39 -9.75 -6.99
CA ARG A 125 17.71 -10.93 -7.55
C ARG A 125 16.58 -11.41 -6.66
N GLU A 126 16.80 -11.47 -5.35
CA GLU A 126 15.76 -11.83 -4.36
C GLU A 126 14.47 -10.99 -4.47
N ILE A 127 14.58 -9.69 -4.74
CA ILE A 127 13.43 -8.80 -4.89
C ILE A 127 12.71 -9.09 -6.21
N LYS A 128 13.47 -9.34 -7.29
CA LYS A 128 12.89 -9.68 -8.59
C LYS A 128 12.12 -11.00 -8.53
N ASP A 129 12.73 -12.01 -7.92
CA ASP A 129 12.13 -13.33 -7.77
C ASP A 129 10.86 -13.27 -6.89
N ALA A 130 10.88 -12.47 -5.81
CA ALA A 130 9.69 -12.22 -4.99
C ALA A 130 8.58 -11.50 -5.77
N CYS A 131 8.93 -10.48 -6.56
CA CYS A 131 7.95 -9.81 -7.44
C CYS A 131 7.34 -10.78 -8.45
N ASP A 132 8.15 -11.64 -9.08
CA ASP A 132 7.67 -12.62 -10.05
C ASP A 132 6.73 -13.65 -9.44
N LYS A 133 7.07 -14.18 -8.26
CA LYS A 133 6.20 -15.11 -7.51
C LYS A 133 4.86 -14.46 -7.19
N LEU A 134 4.86 -13.24 -6.66
CA LEU A 134 3.64 -12.52 -6.32
C LEU A 134 2.81 -12.20 -7.56
N ILE A 135 3.43 -11.65 -8.61
CA ILE A 135 2.74 -11.35 -9.87
C ILE A 135 2.06 -12.61 -10.42
N LYS A 136 2.76 -13.76 -10.45
CA LYS A 136 2.19 -15.02 -10.92
C LYS A 136 1.00 -15.46 -10.07
N MET A 137 1.14 -15.46 -8.75
CA MET A 137 0.07 -15.80 -7.81
C MET A 137 -1.18 -14.93 -8.02
N TRP A 138 -1.00 -13.63 -8.29
CA TRP A 138 -2.14 -12.73 -8.54
C TRP A 138 -2.79 -12.94 -9.90
N HIS A 139 -2.05 -13.31 -10.95
CA HIS A 139 -2.66 -13.69 -12.23
C HIS A 139 -3.48 -14.97 -12.09
N GLU A 140 -3.00 -15.96 -11.33
CA GLU A 140 -3.75 -17.18 -11.05
C GLU A 140 -5.03 -16.91 -10.26
N ASN A 141 -4.99 -16.01 -9.28
CA ASN A 141 -6.18 -15.62 -8.50
C ASN A 141 -7.20 -14.79 -9.30
N LEU A 142 -6.74 -13.93 -10.21
CA LEU A 142 -7.64 -13.12 -11.06
C LEU A 142 -8.39 -13.97 -12.11
N LEU A 143 -7.87 -15.14 -12.49
CA LEU A 143 -8.53 -16.07 -13.42
C LEU A 143 -9.71 -16.84 -12.77
N ILE A 144 -9.88 -16.74 -11.45
CA ILE A 144 -10.95 -17.40 -10.69
C ILE A 144 -12.18 -16.48 -10.56
N TYR A 145 -12.04 -15.19 -10.89
CA TYR A 145 -13.11 -14.18 -10.91
C TYR A 145 -13.60 -13.93 -12.34
#